data_AF-A0A8H6X5G2-F1
#
_entry.id   AF-A0A8H6X5G2-F1
#
_cell.length_a   1.000
_cell.length_b   1.000
_cell.length_c   1.000
_cell.angle_alpha   90.00
_cell.angle_beta   90.00
_cell.angle_gamma   90.00
#
_symmetry.space_group_name_H-M   'P 1'
#
loop_
_entity.id
_entity.type
_entity.pdbx_description
1 polymer ?
#
loop_
_entity_poly.entity_id
_entity_poly.type
_entity_poly.pdbx_seq_one_letter_code
_entity_poly.pdbx_strand_id
1 'polypeptide(L)'
;MLNSERTYVDLIFRATKKYASWDPEIAVKVGDWGRITKGRRGLAFWRKNGTFVREGKIYSDGKAEKFGIPVPVEYGRESEGQTWVTSENAEQVDLSALASGIHPALAQCNAKAAFKFSSGRGAILAMENEMITIIEPPGALQRLLQEPRMRGVVVVSEVHCCSSYARLLTAEGGGIVALGLSAEPPVAGIASASATATWIRTVNSGNFKSQVNTKGDRLFYPLFRLVSRSEEETSTGIGSSERTWRRTGSQKGRRGLAFWRKNGTFVREGNIYSDGKAEKFGIPPPVEYGRESEGQTWVTSENAEQVDLSALAGGIHPALAQCNAKAAFKFSSGRGAILAMENEMITIIEPPGALQRLLQEPRMRGVVVVSEVHCCSSYARLLTAEGGGIVALGLSVEPPVAGIASASATATWIRNVNSGNFKAQVNTKGERSFYPLFRLVSRSEEETSTGIGSAERT
;
A
#
# COMPACT_ATOMS: atom_id res chain seq x y z
N MET A 1 11.49 -19.83 23.82
CA MET A 1 10.18 -19.49 23.22
C MET A 1 10.38 -18.35 22.22
N LEU A 2 9.87 -18.50 20.99
CA LEU A 2 9.82 -17.41 20.02
C LEU A 2 8.87 -16.32 20.52
N ASN A 3 9.29 -15.07 20.48
CA ASN A 3 8.44 -13.93 20.81
C ASN A 3 7.42 -13.74 19.67
N SER A 4 6.16 -14.11 19.90
CA SER A 4 5.08 -14.04 18.91
C SER A 4 4.88 -12.62 18.36
N GLU A 5 5.01 -11.60 19.20
CA GLU A 5 4.97 -10.19 18.77
C GLU A 5 6.02 -9.93 17.70
N ARG A 6 7.27 -10.30 17.99
CA ARG A 6 8.38 -10.09 17.06
C ARG A 6 8.16 -10.83 15.74
N THR A 7 7.70 -12.08 15.80
CA THR A 7 7.43 -12.86 14.59
C THR A 7 6.34 -12.23 13.73
N TYR A 8 5.27 -11.74 14.34
CA TYR A 8 4.21 -11.03 13.61
C TYR A 8 4.73 -9.76 12.93
N VAL A 9 5.45 -8.91 13.69
CA VAL A 9 6.04 -7.68 13.15
C VAL A 9 7.00 -7.97 12.01
N ASP A 10 7.84 -9.01 12.13
CA ASP A 10 8.79 -9.41 11.09
C ASP A 10 8.12 -9.83 9.79
N LEU A 11 7.07 -10.65 9.88
CA LEU A 11 6.33 -11.15 8.72
C LEU A 11 5.63 -10.01 7.98
N ILE A 12 4.96 -9.12 8.71
CA ILE A 12 4.29 -7.94 8.12
C ILE A 12 5.30 -6.94 7.56
N PHE A 13 6.42 -6.72 8.26
CA PHE A 13 7.48 -5.83 7.79
C PHE A 13 8.13 -6.33 6.50
N ARG A 14 8.30 -7.64 6.31
CA ARG A 14 8.81 -8.18 5.04
C ARG A 14 7.88 -7.84 3.87
N ALA A 15 6.57 -8.00 4.08
CA ALA A 15 5.55 -7.72 3.08
C ALA A 15 5.38 -6.22 2.78
N THR A 16 5.48 -5.35 3.78
CA THR A 16 5.12 -3.92 3.65
C THR A 16 6.28 -2.93 3.76
N LYS A 17 7.42 -3.35 4.31
CA LYS A 17 8.49 -2.45 4.78
C LYS A 17 8.02 -1.43 5.84
N LYS A 18 6.89 -1.70 6.51
CA LYS A 18 6.32 -0.92 7.61
C LYS A 18 6.22 -1.78 8.86
N TYR A 19 6.34 -1.15 10.03
CA TYR A 19 6.27 -1.83 11.32
C TYR A 19 4.81 -2.00 11.72
N ALA A 20 4.40 -3.25 11.93
CA ALA A 20 3.10 -3.54 12.49
C ALA A 20 3.09 -3.25 14.00
N SER A 21 2.00 -2.70 14.51
CA SER A 21 1.77 -2.65 15.95
C SER A 21 1.24 -3.99 16.43
N TRP A 22 1.86 -4.56 17.47
CA TRP A 22 1.31 -5.73 18.15
C TRP A 22 0.05 -5.40 18.95
N ASP A 23 -0.07 -4.15 19.41
CA ASP A 23 -1.28 -3.64 20.03
C ASP A 23 -1.72 -2.35 19.33
N PRO A 24 -2.59 -2.45 18.30
CA PRO A 24 -3.08 -1.28 17.56
C PRO A 24 -3.88 -0.29 18.42
N GLU A 25 -4.30 -0.63 19.64
CA GLU A 25 -4.98 0.30 20.54
C GLU A 25 -4.01 1.29 21.21
N ILE A 26 -2.71 0.96 21.23
CA ILE A 26 -1.70 1.87 21.75
C ILE A 26 -1.40 2.93 20.70
N ALA A 27 -1.69 4.18 21.04
CA ALA A 27 -1.51 5.30 20.12
C ALA A 27 -0.05 5.52 19.74
N VAL A 28 0.24 5.34 18.45
CA VAL A 28 1.48 5.75 17.79
C VAL A 28 1.15 6.90 16.86
N LYS A 29 1.82 8.04 17.01
CA LYS A 29 1.54 9.25 16.22
C LYS A 29 2.73 9.62 15.35
N VAL A 30 2.43 10.28 14.23
CA VAL A 30 3.47 10.87 13.40
C VAL A 30 4.30 11.87 14.21
N GLY A 31 5.61 11.75 14.09
CA GLY A 31 6.59 12.50 14.84
C GLY A 31 6.95 11.91 16.20
N ASP A 32 6.32 10.82 16.64
CA ASP A 32 6.82 10.05 17.78
C ASP A 32 8.24 9.55 17.46
N TRP A 33 9.16 9.63 18.42
CA TRP A 33 10.53 9.14 18.27
C TRP A 33 10.90 8.25 19.43
N GLY A 34 11.88 7.38 19.20
CA GLY A 34 12.34 6.45 20.22
C GLY A 34 13.31 5.42 19.67
N ARG A 35 13.31 4.22 20.25
CA ARG A 35 14.27 3.17 19.92
C ARG A 35 13.59 1.86 19.59
N ILE A 36 14.25 1.08 18.75
CA ILE A 36 13.87 -0.31 18.51
C ILE A 36 14.62 -1.15 19.54
N THR A 37 13.90 -1.93 20.36
CA THR A 37 14.54 -2.81 21.34
C THR A 37 15.47 -3.78 20.63
N LYS A 38 16.75 -3.83 21.02
CA LYS A 38 17.67 -4.84 20.49
C LYS A 38 17.24 -6.20 21.04
N GLY A 39 16.75 -7.09 20.17
CA GLY A 39 16.58 -8.49 20.56
C GLY A 39 17.91 -9.06 21.08
N ARG A 40 17.88 -10.06 21.98
CA ARG A 40 19.10 -10.69 22.53
C ARG A 40 20.12 -10.92 21.41
N ARG A 41 21.34 -10.37 21.58
CA ARG A 41 22.50 -10.60 20.72
C ARG A 41 22.88 -12.09 20.81
N GLY A 42 22.28 -12.92 19.97
CA GLY A 42 22.86 -14.22 19.61
C GLY A 42 23.77 -14.07 18.40
N LEU A 43 24.49 -15.14 18.06
CA LEU A 43 25.35 -15.25 16.85
C LEU A 43 24.65 -14.87 15.53
N ALA A 44 23.31 -14.77 15.51
CA ALA A 44 22.53 -14.36 14.36
C ALA A 44 22.38 -12.82 14.28
N PHE A 45 23.43 -12.15 13.82
CA PHE A 45 23.50 -10.68 13.65
C PHE A 45 22.49 -10.09 12.64
N TRP A 46 21.79 -10.94 11.88
CA TRP A 46 20.75 -10.57 10.91
C TRP A 46 19.36 -10.29 11.54
N ARG A 47 19.13 -10.65 12.80
CA ARG A 47 17.82 -10.43 13.46
C ARG A 47 17.70 -9.00 13.98
N LYS A 48 17.48 -8.04 13.06
CA LYS A 48 17.48 -6.57 13.32
C LYS A 48 16.17 -5.98 13.85
N ASN A 49 15.06 -6.71 13.83
CA ASN A 49 13.76 -6.10 14.10
C ASN A 49 13.33 -6.33 15.55
N GLY A 50 13.00 -5.27 16.28
CA GLY A 50 12.46 -5.31 17.64
C GLY A 50 11.22 -4.46 17.76
N THR A 51 10.67 -4.36 18.97
CA THR A 51 9.52 -3.50 19.25
C THR A 51 9.96 -2.05 19.34
N PHE A 52 9.18 -1.14 18.76
CA PHE A 52 9.38 0.30 18.90
C PHE A 52 8.96 0.76 20.30
N VAL A 53 9.86 1.42 21.01
CA VAL A 53 9.62 2.03 22.32
C VAL A 53 9.68 3.54 22.15
N ARG A 54 8.55 4.21 22.36
CA ARG A 54 8.42 5.66 22.27
C ARG A 54 9.17 6.32 23.43
N GLU A 55 10.03 7.28 23.12
CA GLU A 55 10.79 8.10 24.07
C GLU A 55 10.30 9.56 24.11
N GLY A 56 9.74 10.06 23.00
CA GLY A 56 9.18 11.42 22.94
C GLY A 56 8.46 11.70 21.63
N LYS A 57 8.16 12.97 21.35
CA LYS A 57 7.51 13.40 20.10
C LYS A 57 8.12 14.71 19.60
N ILE A 58 8.55 14.73 18.34
CA ILE A 58 9.32 15.85 17.76
C ILE A 58 8.55 17.18 17.78
N TYR A 59 7.21 17.12 17.69
CA TYR A 59 6.34 18.29 17.70
C TYR A 59 6.14 18.88 19.10
N SER A 60 6.07 18.06 20.15
CA SER A 60 5.96 18.55 21.53
C SER A 60 7.31 18.99 22.09
N ASP A 61 8.40 18.41 21.62
CA ASP A 61 9.74 18.67 22.15
C ASP A 61 10.43 19.90 21.50
N GLY A 62 9.72 20.69 20.68
CA GLY A 62 10.28 21.83 19.94
C GLY A 62 11.28 21.45 18.82
N LYS A 63 11.49 20.15 18.56
CA LYS A 63 12.40 19.69 17.50
C LYS A 63 11.85 20.01 16.12
N ALA A 64 10.53 19.86 15.92
CA ALA A 64 9.90 20.16 14.63
C ALA A 64 10.12 21.61 14.23
N GLU A 65 9.86 22.55 15.13
CA GLU A 65 10.08 23.99 14.90
C GLU A 65 11.56 24.29 14.63
N LYS A 66 12.46 23.77 15.48
CA LYS A 66 13.92 23.97 15.33
C LYS A 66 14.45 23.55 13.96
N PHE A 67 13.94 22.44 13.41
CA PHE A 67 14.43 21.87 12.14
C PHE A 67 13.55 22.21 10.93
N GLY A 68 12.51 23.03 11.11
CA GLY A 68 11.56 23.37 10.04
C GLY A 68 10.80 22.16 9.50
N ILE A 69 10.46 21.21 10.38
CA ILE A 69 9.69 20.01 10.02
C ILE A 69 8.22 20.41 9.91
N PRO A 70 7.58 20.19 8.75
CA PRO A 70 6.19 20.59 8.53
C PRO A 70 5.22 19.78 9.38
N VAL A 71 4.01 20.32 9.54
CA VAL A 71 2.90 19.61 10.19
C VAL A 71 2.52 18.38 9.36
N PRO A 72 2.18 17.24 9.98
CA PRO A 72 1.78 16.06 9.24
C PRO A 72 0.51 16.29 8.42
N VAL A 73 0.45 15.68 7.24
CA VAL A 73 -0.71 15.70 6.35
C VAL A 73 -1.49 14.39 6.49
N GLU A 74 -2.82 14.47 6.46
CA GLU A 74 -3.72 13.32 6.51
C GLU A 74 -4.28 13.01 5.13
N TYR A 75 -4.28 11.73 4.78
CA TYR A 75 -4.80 11.18 3.53
C TYR A 75 -5.86 10.11 3.80
N GLY A 76 -6.83 10.03 2.88
CA GLY A 76 -7.87 8.99 2.92
C GLY A 76 -8.98 9.25 3.96
N ARG A 77 -9.12 10.46 4.51
CA ARG A 77 -10.18 10.78 5.49
C ARG A 77 -11.59 10.38 5.00
N GLU A 78 -11.83 10.50 3.71
CA GLU A 78 -13.08 10.13 3.05
C GLU A 78 -13.03 8.77 2.35
N SER A 79 -11.88 8.08 2.35
CA SER A 79 -11.79 6.78 1.71
C SER A 79 -12.43 5.71 2.59
N GLU A 80 -13.43 5.05 2.03
CA GLU A 80 -13.95 3.78 2.53
C GLU A 80 -13.21 2.63 1.83
N GLY A 81 -13.09 1.51 2.53
CA GLY A 81 -12.49 0.31 1.95
C GLY A 81 -11.68 -0.51 2.94
N GLN A 82 -11.09 -1.58 2.39
CA GLN A 82 -10.37 -2.58 3.17
C GLN A 82 -8.94 -2.72 2.65
N THR A 83 -7.98 -2.67 3.56
CA THR A 83 -6.59 -2.97 3.28
C THR A 83 -6.23 -4.30 3.91
N TRP A 84 -5.75 -5.23 3.09
CA TRP A 84 -5.34 -6.56 3.51
C TRP A 84 -3.84 -6.71 3.32
N VAL A 85 -3.13 -6.97 4.41
CA VAL A 85 -1.69 -7.24 4.42
C VAL A 85 -1.47 -8.65 4.92
N THR A 86 -0.76 -9.45 4.14
CA THR A 86 -0.42 -10.82 4.50
C THR A 86 1.08 -11.06 4.44
N SER A 87 1.55 -12.07 5.16
CA SER A 87 2.92 -12.56 5.04
C SER A 87 3.17 -13.22 3.69
N GLU A 88 4.44 -13.27 3.25
CA GLU A 88 4.84 -13.78 1.93
C GLU A 88 4.42 -15.24 1.67
N ASN A 89 4.29 -16.06 2.72
CA ASN A 89 3.86 -17.46 2.65
C ASN A 89 2.34 -17.67 2.72
N ALA A 90 1.55 -16.60 2.69
CA ALA A 90 0.09 -16.66 2.66
C ALA A 90 -0.40 -16.71 1.22
N GLU A 91 -1.22 -17.71 0.91
CA GLU A 91 -1.91 -17.89 -0.35
C GLU A 91 -3.41 -17.60 -0.16
N GLN A 92 -4.00 -16.60 -0.81
CA GLN A 92 -5.45 -16.40 -0.73
C GLN A 92 -6.16 -17.58 -1.40
N VAL A 93 -7.18 -18.12 -0.74
CA VAL A 93 -8.02 -19.19 -1.28
C VAL A 93 -9.45 -18.72 -1.42
N ASP A 94 -10.13 -19.25 -2.43
CA ASP A 94 -11.55 -18.99 -2.62
C ASP A 94 -12.36 -19.56 -1.45
N LEU A 95 -13.17 -18.71 -0.84
CA LEU A 95 -14.11 -19.11 0.19
C LEU A 95 -15.14 -20.09 -0.38
N SER A 96 -15.59 -19.93 -1.62
CA SER A 96 -16.59 -20.82 -2.19
C SER A 96 -16.12 -22.28 -2.26
N ALA A 97 -14.82 -22.49 -2.48
CA ALA A 97 -14.20 -23.82 -2.53
C ALA A 97 -14.11 -24.50 -1.16
N LEU A 98 -14.33 -23.77 -0.06
CA LEU A 98 -14.32 -24.28 1.31
C LEU A 98 -15.74 -24.65 1.81
N ALA A 99 -16.73 -24.72 0.90
CA ALA A 99 -18.17 -24.87 1.18
C ALA A 99 -18.55 -25.96 2.19
N SER A 100 -17.73 -26.99 2.39
CA SER A 100 -18.00 -28.09 3.33
C SER A 100 -17.65 -27.80 4.79
N GLY A 101 -17.11 -26.62 5.13
CA GLY A 101 -16.64 -26.33 6.50
C GLY A 101 -16.57 -24.85 6.89
N ILE A 102 -17.08 -23.94 6.07
CA ILE A 102 -17.11 -22.52 6.43
C ILE A 102 -18.19 -22.26 7.49
N HIS A 103 -17.78 -21.56 8.54
CA HIS A 103 -18.70 -21.04 9.55
C HIS A 103 -19.78 -20.17 8.87
N PRO A 104 -21.09 -20.48 9.00
CA PRO A 104 -22.18 -19.78 8.30
C PRO A 104 -22.13 -18.25 8.43
N ALA A 105 -21.67 -17.73 9.58
CA ALA A 105 -21.49 -16.30 9.80
C ALA A 105 -20.53 -15.62 8.79
N LEU A 106 -19.55 -16.33 8.22
CA LEU A 106 -18.67 -15.77 7.19
C LEU A 106 -19.39 -15.54 5.87
N ALA A 107 -20.43 -16.30 5.56
CA ALA A 107 -21.23 -16.07 4.36
C ALA A 107 -21.87 -14.68 4.39
N GLN A 108 -22.25 -14.19 5.57
CA GLN A 108 -22.90 -12.91 5.80
C GLN A 108 -21.93 -11.74 6.00
N CYS A 109 -20.61 -11.97 6.01
CA CYS A 109 -19.64 -10.88 6.15
C CYS A 109 -19.53 -10.04 4.87
N ASN A 110 -19.48 -8.71 5.06
CA ASN A 110 -19.27 -7.73 3.99
C ASN A 110 -17.79 -7.71 3.56
N ALA A 111 -16.88 -7.79 4.53
CA ALA A 111 -15.46 -8.03 4.30
C ALA A 111 -15.16 -9.50 4.56
N LYS A 112 -14.57 -10.24 3.63
CA LYS A 112 -14.09 -11.59 3.92
C LYS A 112 -12.98 -12.04 2.99
N ALA A 113 -12.03 -12.77 3.54
CA ALA A 113 -10.96 -13.40 2.79
C ALA A 113 -10.51 -14.68 3.49
N ALA A 114 -10.12 -15.68 2.71
CA ALA A 114 -9.48 -16.88 3.22
C ALA A 114 -8.06 -17.02 2.69
N PHE A 115 -7.18 -17.58 3.51
CA PHE A 115 -5.76 -17.72 3.26
C PHE A 115 -5.27 -19.09 3.70
N LYS A 116 -4.54 -19.78 2.82
CA LYS A 116 -3.79 -21.00 3.10
C LYS A 116 -2.33 -20.64 3.31
N PHE A 117 -1.71 -21.15 4.37
CA PHE A 117 -0.28 -20.93 4.62
C PHE A 117 0.53 -22.15 4.19
N SER A 118 1.48 -21.95 3.28
CA SER A 118 2.25 -23.04 2.68
C SER A 118 3.29 -23.66 3.61
N SER A 119 3.82 -22.88 4.56
CA SER A 119 4.83 -23.34 5.52
C SER A 119 4.93 -22.40 6.72
N GLY A 120 5.46 -22.89 7.84
CA GLY A 120 5.79 -22.06 9.00
C GLY A 120 4.60 -21.34 9.64
N ARG A 121 4.84 -20.13 10.16
CA ARG A 121 3.80 -19.23 10.68
C ARG A 121 3.44 -18.21 9.63
N GLY A 122 2.15 -17.89 9.57
CA GLY A 122 1.57 -16.85 8.74
C GLY A 122 1.15 -15.63 9.56
N ALA A 123 1.14 -14.46 8.93
CA ALA A 123 0.59 -13.25 9.51
C ALA A 123 -0.46 -12.62 8.58
N ILE A 124 -1.53 -12.10 9.17
CA ILE A 124 -2.55 -11.31 8.49
C ILE A 124 -2.82 -10.05 9.29
N LEU A 125 -2.98 -8.93 8.59
CA LEU A 125 -3.51 -7.68 9.09
C LEU A 125 -4.61 -7.21 8.13
N ALA A 126 -5.82 -7.10 8.63
CA ALA A 126 -6.94 -6.48 7.94
C ALA A 126 -7.26 -5.14 8.60
N MET A 127 -7.46 -4.10 7.79
CA MET A 127 -7.78 -2.75 8.23
C MET A 127 -8.97 -2.24 7.43
N GLU A 128 -9.93 -1.61 8.11
CA GLU A 128 -11.10 -1.01 7.49
C GLU A 128 -11.10 0.52 7.67
N ASN A 129 -11.45 1.25 6.61
CA ASN A 129 -11.47 2.71 6.54
C ASN A 129 -10.14 3.33 6.97
N GLU A 130 -9.09 2.93 6.26
CA GLU A 130 -7.72 3.36 6.51
C GLU A 130 -7.54 4.87 6.25
N MET A 131 -6.88 5.55 7.18
CA MET A 131 -6.31 6.89 7.05
C MET A 131 -4.79 6.79 7.12
N ILE A 132 -4.09 7.62 6.37
CA ILE A 132 -2.63 7.71 6.47
C ILE A 132 -2.26 9.11 6.89
N THR A 133 -1.52 9.25 7.99
CA THR A 133 -0.91 10.52 8.40
C THR A 133 0.59 10.44 8.11
N ILE A 134 1.18 11.47 7.49
CA ILE A 134 2.59 11.43 7.05
C ILE A 134 3.27 12.81 7.16
N ILE A 135 4.58 12.83 7.43
CA ILE A 135 5.44 14.03 7.31
C ILE A 135 5.89 14.18 5.85
N GLU A 136 5.49 15.28 5.21
CA GLU A 136 5.86 15.58 3.83
C GLU A 136 6.62 16.90 3.71
N PRO A 137 7.78 16.94 3.03
CA PRO A 137 8.46 15.82 2.36
C PRO A 137 9.20 14.89 3.35
N PRO A 138 9.50 13.62 3.02
CA PRO A 138 10.24 12.70 3.88
C PRO A 138 11.65 13.21 4.20
N GLY A 139 12.23 13.97 3.27
CA GLY A 139 13.51 14.65 3.44
C GLY A 139 13.51 15.72 4.54
N ALA A 140 12.35 16.19 5.00
CA ALA A 140 12.27 17.16 6.09
C ALA A 140 12.90 16.64 7.40
N LEU A 141 12.92 15.32 7.59
CA LEU A 141 13.54 14.69 8.77
C LEU A 141 15.07 14.58 8.68
N GLN A 142 15.67 14.83 7.51
CA GLN A 142 17.10 14.58 7.27
C GLN A 142 17.99 15.38 8.22
N ARG A 143 17.72 16.69 8.39
CA ARG A 143 18.50 17.56 9.27
C ARG A 143 18.41 17.12 10.74
N LEU A 144 17.21 16.79 11.20
CA LEU A 144 17.01 16.24 12.54
C LEU A 144 17.80 14.93 12.73
N LEU A 145 17.69 14.00 11.79
CA LEU A 145 18.36 12.69 11.88
C LEU A 145 19.89 12.79 11.83
N GLN A 146 20.46 13.88 11.31
CA GLN A 146 21.90 14.12 11.30
C GLN A 146 22.46 14.53 12.68
N GLU A 147 21.61 14.99 13.60
CA GLU A 147 22.02 15.37 14.95
C GLU A 147 22.68 14.19 15.69
N PRO A 148 23.82 14.39 16.39
CA PRO A 148 24.48 13.33 17.14
C PRO A 148 23.57 12.63 18.16
N ARG A 149 22.61 13.37 18.75
CA ARG A 149 21.64 12.85 19.73
C ARG A 149 20.62 11.87 19.11
N MET A 150 20.44 11.91 17.79
CA MET A 150 19.51 11.02 17.07
C MET A 150 20.17 9.69 16.64
N ARG A 151 21.43 9.43 17.02
CA ARG A 151 22.09 8.15 16.72
C ARG A 151 21.37 6.98 17.40
N GLY A 152 21.01 5.98 16.60
CA GLY A 152 20.23 4.82 17.05
C GLY A 152 18.81 5.16 17.50
N VAL A 153 18.31 6.36 17.17
CA VAL A 153 16.92 6.78 17.36
C VAL A 153 16.21 6.69 16.02
N VAL A 154 14.93 6.32 16.07
CA VAL A 154 14.04 6.26 14.92
C VAL A 154 12.89 7.24 15.13
N VAL A 155 12.36 7.78 14.03
CA VAL A 155 11.21 8.69 14.02
C VAL A 155 10.08 8.06 13.23
N VAL A 156 8.87 8.12 13.76
CA VAL A 156 7.64 7.71 13.07
C VAL A 156 7.31 8.78 12.02
N SER A 157 7.55 8.46 10.74
CA SER A 157 7.30 9.39 9.63
C SER A 157 5.90 9.25 9.05
N GLU A 158 5.28 8.09 9.21
CA GLU A 158 4.00 7.71 8.61
C GLU A 158 3.26 6.80 9.58
N VAL A 159 1.96 6.99 9.72
CA VAL A 159 1.08 6.16 10.56
C VAL A 159 -0.19 5.86 9.78
N HIS A 160 -0.57 4.59 9.78
CA HIS A 160 -1.87 4.14 9.30
C HIS A 160 -2.82 4.05 10.48
N CYS A 161 -3.94 4.74 10.38
CA CYS A 161 -5.03 4.70 11.34
C CYS A 161 -6.23 4.00 10.70
N CYS A 162 -7.03 3.27 11.46
CA CYS A 162 -8.24 2.64 10.93
C CYS A 162 -9.39 2.65 11.95
N SER A 163 -10.63 2.51 11.48
CA SER A 163 -11.81 2.42 12.36
C SER A 163 -12.00 1.02 12.93
N SER A 164 -11.36 0.02 12.33
CA SER A 164 -11.55 -1.39 12.64
C SER A 164 -10.36 -2.19 12.13
N TYR A 165 -9.91 -3.18 12.92
CA TYR A 165 -8.79 -4.04 12.55
C TYR A 165 -8.99 -5.48 13.00
N ALA A 166 -8.36 -6.40 12.26
CA ALA A 166 -8.10 -7.76 12.70
C ALA A 166 -6.65 -8.13 12.42
N ARG A 167 -5.95 -8.63 13.44
CA ARG A 167 -4.63 -9.22 13.29
C ARG A 167 -4.63 -10.68 13.65
N LEU A 168 -3.91 -11.47 12.87
CA LEU A 168 -3.71 -12.89 13.12
C LEU A 168 -2.23 -13.24 12.95
N LEU A 169 -1.70 -14.00 13.89
CA LEU A 169 -0.49 -14.80 13.74
C LEU A 169 -0.87 -16.27 13.88
N THR A 170 -0.67 -17.08 12.85
CA THR A 170 -1.02 -18.50 12.91
C THR A 170 -0.07 -19.27 13.82
N ALA A 171 -0.52 -20.43 14.32
CA ALA A 171 0.38 -21.44 14.85
C ALA A 171 1.30 -22.00 13.76
N GLU A 172 2.34 -22.74 14.16
CA GLU A 172 3.16 -23.52 13.22
C GLU A 172 2.35 -24.68 12.66
N GLY A 173 2.63 -25.08 11.41
CA GLY A 173 2.01 -26.24 10.77
C GLY A 173 1.13 -25.90 9.57
N GLY A 174 0.85 -24.62 9.32
CA GLY A 174 0.02 -24.19 8.20
C GLY A 174 -1.43 -24.65 8.32
N GLY A 175 -2.30 -24.01 7.56
CA GLY A 175 -3.74 -24.26 7.61
C GLY A 175 -4.48 -23.21 6.80
N ILE A 176 -5.76 -23.46 6.56
CA ILE A 176 -6.64 -22.50 5.91
C ILE A 176 -7.30 -21.66 7.01
N VAL A 177 -7.13 -20.35 6.91
CA VAL A 177 -7.73 -19.35 7.79
C VAL A 177 -8.70 -18.53 6.95
N ALA A 178 -9.93 -18.37 7.40
CA ALA A 178 -10.82 -17.33 6.91
C ALA A 178 -11.00 -16.26 7.98
N LEU A 179 -10.98 -14.99 7.56
CA LEU A 179 -11.34 -13.82 8.35
C LEU A 179 -12.49 -13.11 7.66
N GLY A 180 -13.42 -12.55 8.44
CA GLY A 180 -14.44 -11.69 7.90
C GLY A 180 -14.97 -10.68 8.91
N LEU A 181 -15.52 -9.59 8.42
CA LEU A 181 -16.21 -8.57 9.21
C LEU A 181 -17.71 -8.76 9.04
N SER A 182 -18.36 -9.23 10.10
CA SER A 182 -19.81 -9.37 10.16
C SER A 182 -20.40 -8.08 10.72
N ALA A 183 -21.45 -7.56 10.08
CA ALA A 183 -22.29 -6.54 10.67
C ALA A 183 -23.63 -7.20 11.01
N GLU A 184 -23.97 -7.28 12.29
CA GLU A 184 -25.30 -7.75 12.65
C GLU A 184 -26.33 -6.68 12.25
N PRO A 185 -27.39 -7.04 11.51
CA PRO A 185 -28.44 -6.11 11.18
C PRO A 185 -29.10 -5.60 12.47
N PRO A 186 -29.49 -4.32 12.54
CA PRO A 186 -30.21 -3.82 13.70
C PRO A 186 -31.49 -4.64 13.92
N VAL A 187 -31.68 -5.15 15.14
CA VAL A 187 -32.86 -5.94 15.49
C VAL A 187 -34.10 -5.07 15.35
N ALA A 188 -35.03 -5.48 14.48
CA ALA A 188 -36.26 -4.75 14.22
C ALA A 188 -37.05 -4.52 15.53
N GLY A 189 -37.42 -3.26 15.80
CA GLY A 189 -38.17 -2.86 17.00
C GLY A 189 -37.36 -2.15 18.07
N ILE A 190 -36.03 -2.05 17.96
CA ILE A 190 -35.18 -1.26 18.86
C ILE A 190 -34.69 -0.02 18.13
N ALA A 191 -35.36 1.12 18.33
CA ALA A 191 -35.13 2.39 17.63
C ALA A 191 -33.75 3.06 17.85
N SER A 192 -32.79 2.37 18.47
CA SER A 192 -31.48 2.91 18.85
C SER A 192 -30.33 1.90 18.75
N ALA A 193 -30.54 0.70 18.22
CA ALA A 193 -29.47 -0.28 18.11
C ALA A 193 -28.54 0.06 16.93
N SER A 194 -27.38 0.64 17.21
CA SER A 194 -26.31 0.75 16.21
C SER A 194 -25.86 -0.66 15.80
N ALA A 195 -25.78 -0.94 14.50
CA ALA A 195 -25.25 -2.20 13.98
C ALA A 195 -23.87 -2.47 14.60
N THR A 196 -23.72 -3.60 15.30
CA THR A 196 -22.44 -3.96 15.91
C THR A 196 -21.67 -4.79 14.90
N ALA A 197 -20.58 -4.21 14.39
CA ALA A 197 -19.68 -4.94 13.52
C ALA A 197 -18.62 -5.70 14.34
N THR A 198 -18.34 -6.94 13.97
CA THR A 198 -17.39 -7.83 14.66
C THR A 198 -16.57 -8.63 13.66
N TRP A 199 -15.26 -8.71 13.89
CA TRP A 199 -14.38 -9.58 13.12
C TRP A 199 -14.50 -11.03 13.60
N ILE A 200 -14.80 -11.93 12.68
CA ILE A 200 -14.89 -13.37 12.91
C ILE A 200 -13.76 -14.12 12.18
N ARG A 201 -13.44 -15.33 12.67
CA ARG A 201 -12.37 -16.19 12.12
C ARG A 201 -12.75 -17.66 12.16
N THR A 202 -12.16 -18.49 11.28
CA THR A 202 -12.33 -19.95 11.33
C THR A 202 -11.30 -20.70 12.17
N VAL A 203 -10.15 -20.10 12.48
CA VAL A 203 -9.08 -20.82 13.19
C VAL A 203 -9.16 -20.69 14.70
N ASN A 204 -9.05 -21.85 15.35
CA ASN A 204 -9.02 -21.98 16.81
C ASN A 204 -7.61 -21.80 17.40
N SER A 205 -6.56 -21.98 16.59
CA SER A 205 -5.16 -21.85 17.02
C SER A 205 -4.49 -20.59 16.46
N GLY A 206 -3.54 -20.03 17.22
CA GLY A 206 -2.79 -18.84 16.85
C GLY A 206 -3.10 -17.67 17.78
N ASN A 207 -2.51 -16.52 17.51
CA ASN A 207 -2.78 -15.28 18.24
C ASN A 207 -3.64 -14.37 17.36
N PHE A 208 -4.90 -14.21 17.74
CA PHE A 208 -5.84 -13.31 17.07
C PHE A 208 -6.25 -12.19 18.01
N LYS A 209 -6.27 -10.97 17.50
CA LYS A 209 -6.84 -9.80 18.17
C LYS A 209 -7.59 -8.97 17.13
N SER A 210 -8.78 -8.51 17.46
CA SER A 210 -9.57 -7.62 16.62
C SER A 210 -10.29 -6.62 17.48
N GLN A 211 -10.60 -5.47 16.88
CA GLN A 211 -11.43 -4.45 17.50
C GLN A 211 -12.15 -3.66 16.42
N VAL A 212 -13.36 -3.22 16.73
CA VAL A 212 -14.16 -2.32 15.89
C VAL A 212 -14.53 -1.10 16.72
N ASN A 213 -14.34 0.09 16.17
CA ASN A 213 -14.85 1.31 16.77
C ASN A 213 -16.27 1.57 16.25
N THR A 214 -17.25 1.44 17.14
CA THR A 214 -18.67 1.63 16.82
C THR A 214 -19.01 3.05 16.38
N LYS A 215 -18.16 4.04 16.68
CA LYS A 215 -18.34 5.43 16.22
C LYS A 215 -17.81 5.67 14.81
N GLY A 216 -17.06 4.73 14.24
CA GLY A 216 -16.36 4.93 12.97
C GLY A 216 -15.09 5.77 13.07
N ASP A 217 -14.75 6.33 14.24
CA ASP A 217 -13.50 7.10 14.39
C ASP A 217 -12.28 6.20 14.19
N ARG A 218 -11.24 6.76 13.57
CA ARG A 218 -10.03 6.01 13.19
C ARG A 218 -8.99 6.03 14.31
N LEU A 219 -9.28 5.28 15.38
CA LEU A 219 -8.53 5.31 16.64
C LEU A 219 -7.53 4.15 16.82
N PHE A 220 -7.42 3.24 15.86
CA PHE A 220 -6.45 2.15 15.91
C PHE A 220 -5.24 2.45 15.03
N TYR A 221 -4.06 2.02 15.45
CA TYR A 221 -2.76 2.32 14.84
C TYR A 221 -2.00 1.05 14.45
N PRO A 222 -2.53 0.25 13.50
CA PRO A 222 -2.00 -1.07 13.18
C PRO A 222 -0.66 -1.08 12.46
N LEU A 223 -0.28 -0.01 11.74
CA LEU A 223 0.90 0.01 10.88
C LEU A 223 1.56 1.39 10.88
N PHE A 224 2.88 1.46 10.91
CA PHE A 224 3.62 2.73 10.87
C PHE A 224 5.00 2.59 10.23
N ARG A 225 5.53 3.68 9.68
CA ARG A 225 6.88 3.74 9.10
C ARG A 225 7.84 4.40 10.07
N LEU A 226 8.98 3.75 10.25
CA LEU A 226 10.11 4.29 10.98
C LEU A 226 11.19 4.75 10.00
N VAL A 227 11.70 5.96 10.20
CA VAL A 227 12.90 6.45 9.53
C VAL A 227 14.02 6.61 10.54
N SER A 228 15.25 6.36 10.08
CA SER A 228 16.44 6.48 10.90
C SER A 228 17.60 6.97 10.06
N ARG A 229 18.63 7.49 10.71
CA ARG A 229 19.92 7.68 10.05
C ARG A 229 20.53 6.31 9.80
N SER A 230 20.70 5.93 8.53
CA SER A 230 21.46 4.73 8.20
C SER A 230 22.91 4.91 8.67
N GLU A 231 23.40 4.04 9.56
CA GLU A 231 24.83 4.01 9.93
C GLU A 231 25.70 3.52 8.77
N GLU A 232 25.11 2.79 7.80
CA GLU A 232 25.80 2.18 6.65
C GLU A 232 26.30 3.21 5.63
N GLU A 233 25.89 4.49 5.71
CA GLU A 233 26.46 5.57 4.88
C GLU A 233 27.75 6.18 5.49
N THR A 234 28.13 5.80 6.72
CA THR A 234 29.34 6.31 7.41
C THR A 234 30.45 5.28 7.61
N SER A 235 30.25 4.02 7.23
CA SER A 235 31.30 3.01 7.20
C SER A 235 31.77 2.79 5.76
N THR A 236 32.84 3.46 5.39
CA THR A 236 33.72 3.07 4.28
C THR A 236 34.03 1.57 4.33
N GLY A 237 33.67 0.85 3.26
CA GLY A 237 34.25 -0.44 2.89
C GLY A 237 33.68 -1.69 3.58
N ILE A 238 33.60 -2.79 2.80
CA ILE A 238 33.17 -4.15 3.18
C ILE A 238 31.63 -4.26 3.22
N GLY A 239 30.91 -4.71 2.20
CA GLY A 239 31.15 -5.87 1.35
C GLY A 239 29.93 -6.79 1.44
N SER A 240 28.82 -6.50 0.75
CA SER A 240 27.74 -7.48 0.60
C SER A 240 28.14 -8.49 -0.47
N SER A 241 28.79 -9.56 -0.03
CA SER A 241 29.07 -10.72 -0.84
C SER A 241 27.77 -11.47 -1.14
N GLU A 242 27.27 -11.30 -2.35
CA GLU A 242 26.46 -12.33 -3.01
C GLU A 242 27.02 -12.49 -4.43
N ARG A 243 28.02 -13.37 -4.54
CA ARG A 243 28.51 -13.90 -5.81
C ARG A 243 27.58 -15.04 -6.21
N THR A 244 26.89 -14.89 -7.35
CA THR A 244 27.11 -15.73 -8.55
C THR A 244 26.16 -15.31 -9.66
N TRP A 245 26.68 -14.61 -10.67
CA TRP A 245 26.48 -14.94 -12.08
C TRP A 245 27.77 -14.61 -12.83
N ARG A 246 28.41 -15.64 -13.40
CA ARG A 246 29.56 -15.50 -14.29
C ARG A 246 29.08 -14.88 -15.61
N ARG A 247 29.80 -13.84 -16.02
CA ARG A 247 29.86 -13.30 -17.38
C ARG A 247 30.48 -14.32 -18.34
N THR A 248 29.87 -14.49 -19.50
CA THR A 248 30.56 -14.58 -20.79
C THR A 248 29.72 -13.81 -21.80
N GLY A 249 30.30 -12.77 -22.39
CA GLY A 249 29.61 -11.89 -23.35
C GLY A 249 30.18 -10.47 -23.34
N SER A 250 31.31 -10.31 -24.02
CA SER A 250 31.98 -9.05 -24.27
C SER A 250 31.20 -8.24 -25.31
N GLN A 251 30.70 -7.04 -24.96
CA GLN A 251 30.79 -5.90 -25.87
C GLN A 251 30.63 -4.56 -25.16
N LYS A 252 31.54 -3.65 -25.52
CA LYS A 252 31.69 -2.27 -25.06
C LYS A 252 30.47 -1.43 -25.45
N GLY A 253 29.88 -0.76 -24.45
CA GLY A 253 28.98 0.37 -24.64
C GLY A 253 28.88 1.10 -23.31
N ARG A 254 29.69 2.15 -23.11
CA ARG A 254 29.59 3.04 -21.95
C ARG A 254 28.27 3.80 -22.05
N ARG A 255 27.21 3.29 -21.42
CA ARG A 255 26.03 4.08 -21.04
C ARG A 255 26.30 4.65 -19.66
N GLY A 256 26.28 5.98 -19.55
CA GLY A 256 26.30 6.67 -18.27
C GLY A 256 24.98 6.41 -17.56
N LEU A 257 24.95 5.41 -16.66
CA LEU A 257 23.80 5.18 -15.80
C LEU A 257 23.64 6.40 -14.89
N ALA A 258 22.58 7.18 -15.12
CA ALA A 258 22.06 8.09 -14.12
C ALA A 258 21.71 7.26 -12.87
N PHE A 259 22.34 7.63 -11.75
CA PHE A 259 22.25 6.91 -10.49
C PHE A 259 20.89 7.17 -9.84
N TRP A 260 19.86 6.48 -10.28
CA TRP A 260 18.64 6.31 -9.48
C TRP A 260 19.04 5.56 -8.21
N ARG A 261 18.87 6.18 -7.03
CA ARG A 261 18.91 5.42 -5.78
C ARG A 261 17.87 4.30 -5.95
N LYS A 262 18.27 3.04 -5.75
CA LYS A 262 17.48 1.81 -5.99
C LYS A 262 16.08 1.75 -5.34
N ASN A 263 15.69 2.75 -4.56
CA ASN A 263 14.43 2.86 -3.82
C ASN A 263 13.68 4.18 -4.12
N GLY A 264 13.91 4.78 -5.29
CA GLY A 264 13.48 6.14 -5.65
C GLY A 264 12.01 6.40 -5.37
N THR A 265 11.76 7.21 -4.34
CA THR A 265 10.42 7.63 -3.95
C THR A 265 10.20 9.05 -4.45
N PHE A 266 9.13 9.30 -5.20
CA PHE A 266 8.82 10.66 -5.66
C PHE A 266 8.47 11.57 -4.48
N VAL A 267 9.10 12.74 -4.43
CA VAL A 267 8.86 13.77 -3.42
C VAL A 267 8.36 15.04 -4.09
N ARG A 268 7.12 15.42 -3.78
CA ARG A 268 6.54 16.68 -4.24
C ARG A 268 7.21 17.83 -3.48
N GLU A 269 7.94 18.66 -4.21
CA GLU A 269 8.57 19.87 -3.65
C GLU A 269 7.73 21.14 -3.85
N GLY A 270 6.79 21.13 -4.80
CA GLY A 270 5.96 22.27 -5.14
C GLY A 270 4.95 21.94 -6.23
N ASN A 271 4.33 22.97 -6.80
CA ASN A 271 3.50 22.83 -8.01
C ASN A 271 3.83 24.00 -8.94
N ILE A 272 4.22 23.68 -10.18
CA ILE A 272 4.74 24.67 -11.13
C ILE A 272 3.71 25.75 -11.48
N TYR A 273 2.42 25.46 -11.36
CA TYR A 273 1.33 26.40 -11.61
C TYR A 273 1.13 27.34 -10.41
N SER A 274 1.01 26.79 -9.20
CA SER A 274 0.84 27.61 -7.98
C SER A 274 2.08 28.44 -7.64
N ASP A 275 3.27 27.98 -8.02
CA ASP A 275 4.53 28.66 -7.76
C ASP A 275 4.86 29.76 -8.80
N GLY A 276 3.96 30.04 -9.76
CA GLY A 276 4.17 31.01 -10.85
C GLY A 276 5.25 30.60 -11.88
N LYS A 277 5.78 29.38 -11.80
CA LYS A 277 6.79 28.86 -12.76
C LYS A 277 6.16 28.64 -14.13
N ALA A 278 4.92 28.16 -14.18
CA ALA A 278 4.23 27.92 -15.45
C ALA A 278 4.11 29.20 -16.28
N GLU A 279 3.67 30.30 -15.68
CA GLU A 279 3.61 31.61 -16.31
C GLU A 279 5.00 32.09 -16.75
N LYS A 280 6.00 32.04 -15.86
CA LYS A 280 7.38 32.44 -16.15
C LYS A 280 7.97 31.72 -17.38
N PHE A 281 7.69 30.43 -17.55
CA PHE A 281 8.25 29.60 -18.62
C PHE A 281 7.32 29.44 -19.83
N GLY A 282 6.14 30.07 -19.81
CA GLY A 282 5.12 29.91 -20.87
C GLY A 282 4.60 28.47 -20.98
N ILE A 283 4.50 27.76 -19.86
CA ILE A 283 3.92 26.41 -19.81
C ILE A 283 2.39 26.57 -19.80
N PRO A 284 1.68 26.00 -20.78
CA PRO A 284 0.23 26.12 -20.84
C PRO A 284 -0.45 25.37 -19.69
N PRO A 285 -1.72 25.70 -19.37
CA PRO A 285 -2.51 24.90 -18.45
C PRO A 285 -2.61 23.46 -18.96
N PRO A 286 -2.71 22.48 -18.05
CA PRO A 286 -2.85 21.09 -18.48
C PRO A 286 -4.20 20.87 -19.15
N VAL A 287 -4.23 19.95 -20.11
CA VAL A 287 -5.42 19.55 -20.86
C VAL A 287 -5.95 18.26 -20.26
N GLU A 288 -7.27 18.20 -20.07
CA GLU A 288 -7.94 17.00 -19.58
C GLU A 288 -8.42 16.15 -20.76
N TYR A 289 -8.02 14.89 -20.73
CA TYR A 289 -8.40 13.85 -21.67
C TYR A 289 -9.15 12.76 -20.91
N GLY A 290 -10.34 12.42 -21.35
CA GLY A 290 -11.09 11.31 -20.79
C GLY A 290 -12.26 11.01 -21.70
N ARG A 291 -12.59 9.72 -21.85
CA ARG A 291 -13.89 9.41 -22.46
C ARG A 291 -14.96 9.69 -21.40
N GLU A 292 -16.07 10.26 -21.84
CA GLU A 292 -17.33 10.22 -21.09
C GLU A 292 -17.87 8.78 -20.94
N SER A 293 -17.27 7.81 -21.65
CA SER A 293 -17.64 6.41 -21.54
C SER A 293 -17.02 5.74 -20.31
N GLU A 294 -17.84 4.96 -19.61
CA GLU A 294 -17.57 4.08 -18.46
C GLU A 294 -16.52 2.99 -18.73
N GLY A 295 -15.30 3.38 -19.13
CA GLY A 295 -14.20 2.48 -19.44
C GLY A 295 -13.37 2.12 -18.20
N GLN A 296 -12.77 0.94 -18.24
CA GLN A 296 -11.70 0.56 -17.32
C GLN A 296 -10.35 0.66 -18.02
N THR A 297 -9.36 1.15 -17.30
CA THR A 297 -7.96 1.18 -17.75
C THR A 297 -7.15 0.19 -16.94
N TRP A 298 -6.40 -0.65 -17.64
CA TRP A 298 -5.52 -1.66 -17.07
C TRP A 298 -4.08 -1.30 -17.40
N VAL A 299 -3.27 -1.14 -16.36
CA VAL A 299 -1.84 -0.84 -16.48
C VAL A 299 -1.07 -1.95 -15.77
N THR A 300 -0.11 -2.54 -16.47
CA THR A 300 0.61 -3.71 -15.98
C THR A 300 2.12 -3.55 -16.15
N SER A 301 2.89 -4.28 -15.36
CA SER A 301 4.34 -4.38 -15.55
C SER A 301 4.68 -5.21 -16.79
N GLU A 302 5.86 -4.97 -17.38
CA GLU A 302 6.28 -5.60 -18.66
C GLU A 302 6.29 -7.14 -18.63
N ASN A 303 6.42 -7.75 -17.45
CA ASN A 303 6.41 -9.19 -17.24
C ASN A 303 5.00 -9.77 -17.03
N ALA A 304 3.94 -8.94 -17.09
CA ALA A 304 2.56 -9.37 -16.96
C ALA A 304 1.95 -9.59 -18.36
N GLU A 305 1.49 -10.79 -18.62
CA GLU A 305 0.78 -11.15 -19.84
C GLU A 305 -0.71 -11.30 -19.51
N GLN A 306 -1.59 -10.62 -20.24
CA GLN A 306 -3.02 -10.84 -20.09
C GLN A 306 -3.37 -12.25 -20.59
N VAL A 307 -4.11 -13.00 -19.79
CA VAL A 307 -4.55 -14.37 -20.12
C VAL A 307 -6.06 -14.47 -20.06
N ASP A 308 -6.62 -15.47 -20.74
CA ASP A 308 -8.04 -15.79 -20.64
C ASP A 308 -8.39 -16.17 -19.18
N LEU A 309 -9.54 -15.71 -18.69
CA LEU A 309 -10.03 -16.07 -17.36
C LEU A 309 -10.19 -17.58 -17.18
N SER A 310 -10.48 -18.32 -18.25
CA SER A 310 -10.55 -19.78 -18.26
C SER A 310 -9.22 -20.46 -17.94
N ALA A 311 -8.07 -19.75 -18.07
CA ALA A 311 -6.75 -20.28 -17.75
C ALA A 311 -6.46 -20.38 -16.24
N LEU A 312 -7.35 -19.90 -15.37
CA LEU A 312 -7.24 -20.03 -13.92
C LEU A 312 -7.40 -21.50 -13.48
N ALA A 313 -6.28 -22.22 -13.43
CA ALA A 313 -6.20 -23.57 -12.87
C ALA A 313 -6.57 -23.53 -11.37
N GLY A 314 -7.73 -24.06 -11.01
CA GLY A 314 -8.27 -23.99 -9.65
C GLY A 314 -9.69 -23.42 -9.55
N GLY A 315 -10.24 -22.95 -10.68
CA GLY A 315 -11.57 -22.35 -10.73
C GLY A 315 -11.51 -20.83 -10.62
N ILE A 316 -12.35 -20.17 -11.40
CA ILE A 316 -12.58 -18.74 -11.29
C ILE A 316 -13.36 -18.53 -9.98
N HIS A 317 -12.85 -17.67 -9.09
CA HIS A 317 -13.60 -17.23 -7.91
C HIS A 317 -15.03 -16.83 -8.35
N PRO A 318 -16.13 -17.43 -7.86
CA PRO A 318 -17.47 -17.24 -8.41
C PRO A 318 -17.90 -15.78 -8.49
N ALA A 319 -17.46 -14.96 -7.53
CA ALA A 319 -17.75 -13.53 -7.55
C ALA A 319 -17.09 -12.78 -8.73
N LEU A 320 -15.94 -13.25 -9.26
CA LEU A 320 -15.39 -12.72 -10.51
C LEU A 320 -16.31 -13.01 -11.70
N ALA A 321 -17.09 -14.09 -11.69
CA ALA A 321 -18.05 -14.33 -12.76
C ALA A 321 -19.11 -13.22 -12.84
N GLN A 322 -19.46 -12.61 -11.70
CA GLN A 322 -20.44 -11.53 -11.56
C GLN A 322 -19.86 -10.13 -11.79
N CYS A 323 -18.54 -9.98 -11.83
CA CYS A 323 -17.92 -8.68 -12.08
C CYS A 323 -18.20 -8.17 -13.50
N ASN A 324 -18.54 -6.88 -13.58
CA ASN A 324 -18.72 -6.14 -14.84
C ASN A 324 -17.37 -5.86 -15.50
N ALA A 325 -16.37 -5.54 -14.67
CA ALA A 325 -14.97 -5.40 -15.05
C ALA A 325 -14.20 -6.65 -14.65
N LYS A 326 -13.45 -7.29 -15.53
CA LYS A 326 -12.51 -8.34 -15.10
C LYS A 326 -11.41 -8.62 -16.10
N ALA A 327 -10.23 -8.89 -15.57
CA ALA A 327 -9.07 -9.32 -16.34
C ALA A 327 -8.21 -10.29 -15.54
N ALA A 328 -7.56 -11.22 -16.24
CA ALA A 328 -6.57 -12.12 -15.68
C ALA A 328 -5.20 -11.88 -16.30
N PHE A 329 -4.15 -12.05 -15.51
CA PHE A 329 -2.77 -11.78 -15.87
C PHE A 329 -1.86 -12.88 -15.33
N LYS A 330 -0.90 -13.32 -16.12
CA LYS A 330 0.15 -14.26 -15.72
C LYS A 330 1.48 -13.51 -15.68
N PHE A 331 2.21 -13.63 -14.57
CA PHE A 331 3.55 -13.03 -14.48
C PHE A 331 4.62 -14.02 -14.92
N SER A 332 5.42 -13.65 -15.92
CA SER A 332 6.45 -14.53 -16.49
C SER A 332 7.63 -14.77 -15.53
N SER A 333 7.97 -13.82 -14.68
CA SER A 333 9.06 -13.95 -13.68
C SER A 333 9.03 -12.84 -12.63
N GLY A 334 9.60 -13.08 -11.45
CA GLY A 334 9.93 -12.04 -10.48
C GLY A 334 8.73 -11.24 -9.94
N ARG A 335 8.96 -9.95 -9.64
CA ARG A 335 7.92 -9.06 -9.09
C ARG A 335 7.02 -8.54 -10.20
N GLY A 336 5.73 -8.47 -9.92
CA GLY A 336 4.71 -8.01 -10.87
C GLY A 336 3.87 -6.89 -10.29
N ALA A 337 3.33 -6.04 -11.15
CA ALA A 337 2.41 -4.98 -10.78
C ALA A 337 1.21 -4.95 -11.73
N ILE A 338 0.01 -4.78 -11.17
CA ILE A 338 -1.21 -4.48 -11.91
C ILE A 338 -1.88 -3.29 -11.24
N LEU A 339 -2.36 -2.35 -12.04
CA LEU A 339 -3.22 -1.25 -11.64
C LEU A 339 -4.46 -1.28 -12.54
N ALA A 340 -5.62 -1.37 -11.92
CA ALA A 340 -6.92 -1.24 -12.55
C ALA A 340 -7.55 0.07 -12.11
N MET A 341 -8.07 0.84 -13.05
CA MET A 341 -8.73 2.13 -12.80
C MET A 341 -10.09 2.13 -13.48
N GLU A 342 -11.09 2.68 -12.81
CA GLU A 342 -12.42 2.89 -13.37
C GLU A 342 -12.70 4.38 -13.51
N ASN A 343 -13.37 4.76 -14.60
CA ASN A 343 -13.73 6.15 -14.89
C ASN A 343 -12.51 7.08 -14.89
N GLU A 344 -11.47 6.66 -15.62
CA GLU A 344 -10.20 7.38 -15.72
C GLU A 344 -10.34 8.69 -16.50
N MET A 345 -9.65 9.73 -16.00
CA MET A 345 -9.36 10.97 -16.70
C MET A 345 -7.89 11.30 -16.55
N ILE A 346 -7.26 11.63 -17.67
CA ILE A 346 -5.85 11.91 -17.80
C ILE A 346 -5.66 13.41 -17.97
N THR A 347 -4.89 14.03 -17.10
CA THR A 347 -4.54 15.45 -17.16
C THR A 347 -3.10 15.58 -17.63
N ILE A 348 -2.84 16.17 -18.80
CA ILE A 348 -1.52 16.19 -19.47
C ILE A 348 -1.08 17.63 -19.76
N ILE A 349 0.21 17.92 -19.56
CA ILE A 349 0.84 19.17 -20.01
C ILE A 349 1.30 19.01 -21.46
N GLU A 350 0.64 19.71 -22.39
CA GLU A 350 0.94 19.67 -23.82
C GLU A 350 1.43 21.00 -24.38
N PRO A 351 2.30 21.01 -25.41
CA PRO A 351 3.00 19.85 -25.96
C PRO A 351 4.10 19.35 -25.00
N PRO A 352 4.61 18.11 -25.16
CA PRO A 352 5.67 17.56 -24.29
C PRO A 352 6.92 18.46 -24.19
N GLY A 353 7.22 19.23 -25.24
CA GLY A 353 8.33 20.19 -25.27
C GLY A 353 8.14 21.43 -24.39
N ALA A 354 6.93 21.71 -23.88
CA ALA A 354 6.64 22.89 -23.05
C ALA A 354 7.48 22.92 -21.76
N LEU A 355 7.84 21.75 -21.22
CA LEU A 355 8.65 21.63 -20.00
C LEU A 355 10.16 21.82 -20.24
N GLN A 356 10.62 21.83 -21.49
CA GLN A 356 12.06 21.81 -21.80
C GLN A 356 12.79 23.02 -21.24
N ARG A 357 12.22 24.23 -21.38
CA ARG A 357 12.80 25.47 -20.85
C ARG A 357 12.93 25.45 -19.33
N LEU A 358 11.88 24.98 -18.63
CA LEU A 358 11.91 24.82 -17.17
C LEU A 358 12.99 23.80 -16.76
N LEU A 359 13.04 22.64 -17.41
CA LEU A 359 13.99 21.57 -17.06
C LEU A 359 15.47 21.95 -17.32
N GLN A 360 15.74 22.94 -18.18
CA GLN A 360 17.09 23.46 -18.42
C GLN A 360 17.61 24.33 -17.27
N GLU A 361 16.75 24.87 -16.42
CA GLU A 361 17.13 25.69 -15.26
C GLU A 361 18.11 24.96 -14.35
N PRO A 362 19.21 25.60 -13.90
CA PRO A 362 20.17 24.97 -12.99
C PRO A 362 19.53 24.42 -11.71
N ARG A 363 18.46 25.07 -11.21
CA ARG A 363 17.71 24.66 -10.02
C ARG A 363 16.89 23.38 -10.21
N MET A 364 16.61 22.99 -11.45
CA MET A 364 15.87 21.77 -11.78
C MET A 364 16.78 20.54 -11.93
N ARG A 365 18.10 20.68 -11.71
CA ARG A 365 19.02 19.54 -11.74
C ARG A 365 18.67 18.54 -10.63
N GLY A 366 18.35 17.31 -11.02
CA GLY A 366 17.91 16.25 -10.10
C GLY A 366 16.44 16.35 -9.69
N VAL A 367 15.69 17.32 -10.23
CA VAL A 367 14.24 17.45 -10.04
C VAL A 367 13.53 16.84 -11.24
N VAL A 368 12.38 16.22 -10.98
CA VAL A 368 11.47 15.71 -11.99
C VAL A 368 10.14 16.47 -11.90
N VAL A 369 9.49 16.64 -13.05
CA VAL A 369 8.19 17.31 -13.15
C VAL A 369 7.13 16.27 -13.48
N VAL A 370 6.00 16.29 -12.77
CA VAL A 370 4.84 15.49 -13.14
C VAL A 370 4.19 16.15 -14.36
N SER A 371 4.23 15.48 -15.51
CA SER A 371 3.69 16.01 -16.77
C SER A 371 2.31 15.47 -17.10
N GLU A 372 1.94 14.34 -16.51
CA GLU A 372 0.69 13.63 -16.79
C GLU A 372 0.24 12.96 -15.50
N VAL A 373 -1.06 13.06 -15.21
CA VAL A 373 -1.69 12.50 -14.02
C VAL A 373 -2.96 11.80 -14.44
N HIS A 374 -3.14 10.57 -13.98
CA HIS A 374 -4.37 9.81 -14.19
C HIS A 374 -5.18 9.90 -12.91
N CYS A 375 -6.42 10.38 -13.01
CA CYS A 375 -7.37 10.40 -11.92
C CYS A 375 -8.55 9.47 -12.20
N CYS A 376 -9.09 8.84 -11.16
CA CYS A 376 -10.16 7.84 -11.30
C CYS A 376 -11.12 7.86 -10.10
N SER A 377 -12.32 7.28 -10.28
CA SER A 377 -13.32 7.15 -9.20
C SER A 377 -13.13 5.89 -8.37
N SER A 378 -12.49 4.86 -8.94
CA SER A 378 -12.08 3.68 -8.20
C SER A 378 -10.79 3.12 -8.78
N TYR A 379 -10.00 2.45 -7.92
CA TYR A 379 -8.84 1.70 -8.37
C TYR A 379 -8.61 0.46 -7.52
N ALA A 380 -7.99 -0.54 -8.15
CA ALA A 380 -7.33 -1.63 -7.46
C ALA A 380 -5.89 -1.73 -7.94
N ARG A 381 -4.97 -1.90 -7.01
CA ARG A 381 -3.58 -2.22 -7.33
C ARG A 381 -3.16 -3.51 -6.64
N LEU A 382 -2.32 -4.25 -7.34
CA LEU A 382 -1.67 -5.45 -6.82
C LEU A 382 -0.17 -5.35 -7.09
N LEU A 383 0.61 -5.60 -6.05
CA LEU A 383 2.05 -5.81 -6.14
C LEU A 383 2.36 -7.23 -5.67
N THR A 384 2.86 -8.07 -6.56
CA THR A 384 3.31 -9.43 -6.22
C THR A 384 4.83 -9.48 -6.11
N ALA A 385 5.33 -10.20 -5.10
CA ALA A 385 6.76 -10.47 -4.94
C ALA A 385 7.22 -11.70 -5.75
N GLU A 386 6.29 -12.56 -6.15
CA GLU A 386 6.55 -13.85 -6.77
C GLU A 386 5.98 -13.89 -8.19
N GLY A 387 6.76 -14.48 -9.10
CA GLY A 387 6.34 -14.71 -10.49
C GLY A 387 5.70 -16.08 -10.65
N GLY A 388 5.11 -16.34 -11.81
CA GLY A 388 4.55 -17.64 -12.18
C GLY A 388 3.08 -17.86 -11.77
N GLY A 389 2.53 -17.03 -10.88
CA GLY A 389 1.11 -17.04 -10.55
C GLY A 389 0.25 -16.39 -11.63
N ILE A 390 -0.96 -16.93 -11.83
CA ILE A 390 -2.04 -16.23 -12.53
C ILE A 390 -2.83 -15.45 -11.49
N VAL A 391 -3.09 -14.20 -11.80
CA VAL A 391 -3.85 -13.25 -11.00
C VAL A 391 -5.09 -12.86 -11.77
N ALA A 392 -6.24 -12.71 -11.11
CA ALA A 392 -7.36 -11.99 -11.68
C ALA A 392 -7.85 -10.88 -10.76
N LEU A 393 -8.30 -9.79 -11.36
CA LEU A 393 -8.95 -8.67 -10.70
C LEU A 393 -10.30 -8.45 -11.37
N GLY A 394 -11.30 -8.02 -10.60
CA GLY A 394 -12.56 -7.59 -11.14
C GLY A 394 -13.28 -6.60 -10.25
N LEU A 395 -14.19 -5.83 -10.84
CA LEU A 395 -15.04 -4.90 -10.11
C LEU A 395 -16.47 -5.44 -10.13
N SER A 396 -16.97 -5.74 -8.94
CA SER A 396 -18.37 -6.11 -8.72
C SER A 396 -19.15 -4.87 -8.33
N VAL A 397 -20.26 -4.62 -9.01
CA VAL A 397 -21.20 -3.56 -8.65
C VAL A 397 -22.50 -4.25 -8.27
N GLU A 398 -22.82 -4.23 -6.97
CA GLU A 398 -24.08 -4.80 -6.51
C GLU A 398 -25.20 -3.80 -6.77
N PRO A 399 -26.32 -4.21 -7.40
CA PRO A 399 -27.45 -3.33 -7.59
C PRO A 399 -28.00 -2.91 -6.23
N PRO A 400 -28.56 -1.69 -6.11
CA PRO A 400 -29.15 -1.25 -4.86
C PRO A 400 -30.27 -2.22 -4.44
N VAL A 401 -30.29 -2.58 -3.16
CA VAL A 401 -31.31 -3.48 -2.61
C VAL A 401 -32.68 -2.81 -2.75
N ALA A 402 -33.56 -3.42 -3.55
CA ALA A 402 -34.89 -2.90 -3.80
C ALA A 402 -35.65 -2.65 -2.48
N GLY A 403 -36.18 -1.44 -2.30
CA GLY A 403 -36.96 -1.05 -1.12
C GLY A 403 -36.26 -0.09 -0.15
N ILE A 404 -34.97 0.22 -0.36
CA ILE A 404 -34.26 1.25 0.42
C ILE A 404 -34.06 2.48 -0.47
N ALA A 405 -34.88 3.53 -0.25
CA ALA A 405 -34.94 4.74 -1.08
C ALA A 405 -33.65 5.58 -1.14
N SER A 406 -32.56 5.13 -0.50
CA SER A 406 -31.26 5.81 -0.44
C SER A 406 -30.07 4.86 -0.60
N ALA A 407 -30.27 3.62 -1.05
CA ALA A 407 -29.14 2.72 -1.27
C ALA A 407 -28.37 3.13 -2.53
N SER A 408 -27.13 3.60 -2.37
CA SER A 408 -26.19 3.71 -3.49
C SER A 408 -25.68 2.32 -3.87
N ALA A 409 -25.41 2.09 -5.15
CA ALA A 409 -24.78 0.85 -5.59
C ALA A 409 -23.40 0.72 -4.95
N THR A 410 -23.13 -0.42 -4.32
CA THR A 410 -21.84 -0.72 -3.70
C THR A 410 -20.93 -1.38 -4.73
N ALA A 411 -19.92 -0.66 -5.17
CA ALA A 411 -18.84 -1.22 -5.99
C ALA A 411 -17.73 -1.76 -5.09
N THR A 412 -17.24 -2.96 -5.38
CA THR A 412 -16.15 -3.64 -4.65
C THR A 412 -15.19 -4.31 -5.61
N TRP A 413 -13.90 -4.05 -5.43
CA TRP A 413 -12.85 -4.76 -6.17
C TRP A 413 -12.61 -6.15 -5.57
N ILE A 414 -12.73 -7.15 -6.43
CA ILE A 414 -12.50 -8.57 -6.15
C ILE A 414 -11.16 -8.97 -6.77
N ARG A 415 -10.45 -9.88 -6.11
CA ARG A 415 -9.18 -10.41 -6.60
C ARG A 415 -9.12 -11.92 -6.42
N ASN A 416 -8.41 -12.58 -7.33
CA ASN A 416 -7.96 -13.95 -7.23
C ASN A 416 -6.44 -13.93 -7.35
N VAL A 417 -5.73 -13.86 -6.22
CA VAL A 417 -4.28 -13.70 -6.14
C VAL A 417 -3.75 -14.58 -5.03
N ASN A 418 -2.66 -15.30 -5.29
CA ASN A 418 -2.06 -16.15 -4.25
C ASN A 418 -1.43 -15.26 -3.17
N SER A 419 -0.51 -14.38 -3.52
CA SER A 419 0.18 -13.52 -2.56
C SER A 419 0.33 -12.10 -3.12
N GLY A 420 0.68 -11.15 -2.25
CA GLY A 420 0.98 -9.78 -2.66
C GLY A 420 0.32 -8.70 -1.80
N ASN A 421 0.74 -7.47 -2.03
CA ASN A 421 0.10 -6.28 -1.46
C ASN A 421 -1.01 -5.84 -2.40
N PHE A 422 -2.25 -6.01 -1.95
CA PHE A 422 -3.41 -5.52 -2.67
C PHE A 422 -4.06 -4.39 -1.89
N LYS A 423 -4.35 -3.32 -2.62
CA LYS A 423 -5.11 -2.19 -2.13
C LYS A 423 -6.17 -1.84 -3.15
N ALA A 424 -7.40 -1.64 -2.69
CA ALA A 424 -8.47 -1.13 -3.51
C ALA A 424 -9.21 -0.01 -2.78
N GLN A 425 -9.65 0.98 -3.55
CA GLN A 425 -10.46 2.08 -3.06
C GLN A 425 -11.55 2.39 -4.08
N VAL A 426 -12.72 2.76 -3.57
CA VAL A 426 -13.89 3.11 -4.36
C VAL A 426 -14.46 4.39 -3.78
N ASN A 427 -14.68 5.39 -4.63
CA ASN A 427 -15.42 6.58 -4.26
C ASN A 427 -16.90 6.32 -4.53
N THR A 428 -17.69 6.20 -3.47
CA THR A 428 -19.12 5.89 -3.53
C THR A 428 -19.96 7.00 -4.17
N LYS A 429 -19.41 8.22 -4.31
CA LYS A 429 -20.01 9.34 -5.03
C LYS A 429 -19.69 9.33 -6.53
N GLY A 430 -18.78 8.46 -6.99
CA GLY A 430 -18.31 8.42 -8.37
C GLY A 430 -17.35 9.55 -8.75
N GLU A 431 -16.95 10.40 -7.80
CA GLU A 431 -16.01 11.51 -8.05
C GLU A 431 -14.60 10.97 -8.33
N ARG A 432 -13.89 11.58 -9.28
CA ARG A 432 -12.52 11.21 -9.69
C ARG A 432 -11.48 11.75 -8.71
N SER A 433 -11.47 11.23 -7.49
CA SER A 433 -10.64 11.73 -6.38
C SER A 433 -9.34 10.98 -6.16
N PHE A 434 -9.08 9.89 -6.89
CA PHE A 434 -7.87 9.09 -6.74
C PHE A 434 -6.87 9.39 -7.85
N TYR A 435 -5.57 9.35 -7.53
CA TYR A 435 -4.47 9.65 -8.48
C TYR A 435 -3.42 8.53 -8.50
N PRO A 436 -3.76 7.32 -8.98
CA PRO A 436 -2.91 6.14 -8.80
C PRO A 436 -1.78 6.00 -9.84
N LEU A 437 -1.71 6.88 -10.84
CA LEU A 437 -0.71 6.85 -11.91
C LEU A 437 -0.32 8.26 -12.35
N PHE A 438 0.97 8.48 -12.62
CA PHE A 438 1.49 9.73 -13.13
C PHE A 438 2.80 9.54 -13.90
N ARG A 439 3.05 10.39 -14.89
CA ARG A 439 4.28 10.41 -15.68
C ARG A 439 5.22 11.49 -15.17
N LEU A 440 6.50 11.13 -15.07
CA LEU A 440 7.57 12.05 -14.67
C LEU A 440 8.43 12.40 -15.90
N VAL A 441 8.77 13.68 -16.03
CA VAL A 441 9.71 14.18 -17.03
C VAL A 441 10.90 14.78 -16.30
N SER A 442 12.10 14.47 -16.79
CA SER A 442 13.34 14.99 -16.25
C SER A 442 14.21 15.52 -17.39
N ARG A 443 15.29 16.24 -17.03
CA ARG A 443 16.21 16.84 -18.00
C ARG A 443 16.99 15.82 -18.86
N SER A 444 17.11 14.55 -18.45
CA SER A 444 17.92 13.59 -19.21
C SER A 444 17.19 13.15 -20.49
N GLU A 445 17.69 13.62 -21.64
CA GLU A 445 17.10 13.47 -22.99
C GLU A 445 17.04 12.02 -23.54
N GLU A 446 17.42 10.98 -22.79
CA GLU A 446 17.40 9.59 -23.29
C GLU A 446 16.42 8.64 -22.56
N GLU A 447 15.78 9.05 -21.45
CA GLU A 447 14.94 8.13 -20.67
C GLU A 447 13.64 8.82 -20.23
N THR A 448 12.66 8.88 -21.14
CA THR A 448 11.28 9.18 -20.77
C THR A 448 10.68 7.92 -20.14
N SER A 449 10.71 7.81 -18.81
CA SER A 449 10.10 6.70 -18.08
C SER A 449 8.62 7.00 -17.82
N THR A 450 7.73 6.17 -18.34
CA THR A 450 6.39 6.00 -17.78
C THR A 450 6.54 5.23 -16.47
N GLY A 451 6.40 5.91 -15.34
CA GLY A 451 6.36 5.27 -14.04
C GLY A 451 4.94 4.85 -13.72
N ILE A 452 4.71 3.60 -13.30
CA ILE A 452 3.51 3.27 -12.53
C ILE A 452 3.70 3.89 -11.15
N GLY A 453 3.32 5.16 -11.06
CA GLY A 453 3.40 5.95 -9.85
C GLY A 453 2.36 5.48 -8.85
N SER A 454 2.65 4.41 -8.11
CA SER A 454 1.84 4.10 -6.94
C SER A 454 1.90 5.33 -6.02
N ALA A 455 0.78 6.06 -5.89
CA ALA A 455 0.61 7.13 -4.91
C ALA A 455 0.49 6.51 -3.51
N GLU A 456 1.54 5.79 -3.13
CA GLU A 456 1.87 5.31 -1.81
C GLU A 456 3.37 5.04 -1.84
N ARG A 457 4.13 5.84 -1.11
CA ARG A 457 5.57 5.66 -0.97
C ARG A 457 5.82 4.32 -0.28
N THR A 458 6.44 3.37 -1.00
CA THR A 458 6.97 2.02 -0.62
C THR A 458 6.26 1.21 0.47
#